data_AF-A0A2H0NHK3-F1
#
_entry.id   AF-A0A2H0NHK3-F1
#
_cell.length_a   1.000
_cell.length_b   1.000
_cell.length_c   1.000
_cell.angle_alpha   90.00
_cell.angle_beta   90.00
_cell.angle_gamma   90.00
#
_symmetry.space_group_name_H-M   'P 1'
#
loop_
_entity.id
_entity.type
_entity.pdbx_description
1 polymer ?
#
loop_
_entity_poly.entity_id
_entity_poly.type
_entity_poly.pdbx_seq_one_letter_code
_entity_poly.pdbx_strand_id
1 'polypeptide(L)'
;TGWQTPNIFSNPYDFIYYDSTLRDQKVDIDPAVTVIGKDTDLQANQYVYRYSGVNDYTFVSATGTFTPLTDETIFLINGNLTISENFAIASNQAVVFLVNGNITIGDNVTRIPGLYIASGTFETATSVGVNRLIIDGMVYARRITLDRNYHSEPIPAHQFIYQPKYIIVLLKYLGRANINWQEMNP
;
A
#
# COMPACT_ATOMS: atom_id res chain seq x y z
N THR A 1 28.91 -23.78 -22.05
CA THR A 1 27.49 -23.35 -22.12
C THR A 1 26.85 -23.60 -20.77
N GLY A 2 26.86 -22.61 -19.90
CA GLY A 2 26.43 -22.79 -18.51
C GLY A 2 26.06 -21.46 -17.88
N TRP A 3 25.17 -20.73 -18.54
CA TRP A 3 24.54 -19.57 -17.94
C TRP A 3 23.62 -20.07 -16.83
N GLN A 4 24.00 -19.85 -15.59
CA GLN A 4 23.10 -19.95 -14.46
C GLN A 4 23.14 -18.62 -13.73
N THR A 5 22.03 -17.89 -13.82
CA THR A 5 21.78 -16.80 -12.90
C THR A 5 21.45 -17.41 -11.54
N PRO A 6 21.93 -16.84 -10.42
CA PRO A 6 21.50 -17.23 -9.09
C PRO A 6 19.96 -17.27 -9.06
N ASN A 7 19.41 -18.37 -8.55
CA ASN A 7 18.00 -18.75 -8.64
C ASN A 7 17.07 -17.88 -7.78
N ILE A 8 17.40 -16.60 -7.58
CA ILE A 8 16.75 -15.68 -6.64
C ILE A 8 16.56 -14.32 -7.33
N PHE A 9 15.73 -14.29 -8.38
CA PHE A 9 15.18 -13.04 -8.91
C PHE A 9 13.89 -12.60 -8.20
N SER A 10 13.46 -13.33 -7.17
CA SER A 10 12.45 -12.82 -6.25
C SER A 10 13.22 -12.16 -5.10
N ASN A 11 13.41 -10.84 -5.15
CA ASN A 11 13.58 -10.12 -3.91
C ASN A 11 12.15 -9.98 -3.33
N PRO A 12 11.76 -10.80 -2.34
CA PRO A 12 10.45 -10.62 -1.72
C PRO A 12 10.39 -9.19 -1.15
N TYR A 13 9.21 -8.58 -1.17
CA TYR A 13 9.02 -7.28 -0.52
C TYR A 13 9.58 -7.30 0.91
N ASP A 14 10.56 -6.43 1.17
CA ASP A 14 11.20 -6.27 2.47
C ASP A 14 10.94 -4.86 2.98
N PHE A 15 10.03 -4.73 3.95
CA PHE A 15 9.70 -3.44 4.57
C PHE A 15 10.94 -2.70 5.08
N ILE A 16 11.96 -3.42 5.59
CA ILE A 16 13.19 -2.82 6.13
C ILE A 16 13.95 -2.09 5.01
N TYR A 17 14.01 -2.67 3.82
CA TYR A 17 14.61 -2.02 2.65
C TYR A 17 13.89 -0.69 2.32
N TYR A 18 12.56 -0.67 2.33
CA TYR A 18 11.81 0.55 2.04
C TYR A 18 11.94 1.58 3.16
N ASP A 19 11.85 1.19 4.44
CA ASP A 19 11.99 2.10 5.58
C ASP A 19 13.39 2.74 5.68
N SER A 20 14.42 1.99 5.27
CA SER A 20 15.81 2.49 5.20
C SER A 20 16.07 3.35 3.97
N THR A 21 15.58 2.97 2.79
CA THR A 21 15.76 3.74 1.55
C THR A 21 15.03 5.08 1.60
N LEU A 22 13.85 5.11 2.22
CA LEU A 22 13.02 6.32 2.36
C LEU A 22 13.37 7.15 3.61
N ARG A 23 14.43 6.79 4.34
CA ARG A 23 14.75 7.35 5.65
C ARG A 23 14.95 8.86 5.64
N ASP A 24 15.54 9.41 4.58
CA ASP A 24 15.89 10.83 4.51
C ASP A 24 14.74 11.71 4.00
N GLN A 25 13.66 11.10 3.50
CA GLN A 25 12.52 11.80 2.91
C GLN A 25 11.23 11.65 3.71
N LYS A 26 11.29 10.95 4.85
CA LYS A 26 10.12 10.66 5.68
C LYS A 26 9.87 11.71 6.75
N VAL A 27 8.59 11.95 6.99
CA VAL A 27 8.10 12.59 8.21
C VAL A 27 7.62 11.49 9.15
N ASP A 28 8.24 11.39 10.33
CA ASP A 28 7.73 10.53 11.40
C ASP A 28 6.51 11.18 12.05
N ILE A 29 5.40 10.45 12.07
CA ILE A 29 4.17 10.85 12.76
C ILE A 29 4.18 10.29 14.18
N ASP A 30 3.54 11.02 15.11
CA ASP A 30 3.50 10.71 16.54
C ASP A 30 3.25 9.22 16.81
N PRO A 31 4.13 8.56 17.59
CA PRO A 31 4.03 7.14 17.88
C PRO A 31 2.71 6.72 18.54
N ALA A 32 1.96 7.61 19.20
CA ALA A 32 0.69 7.28 19.84
C ALA A 32 -0.52 7.29 18.89
N VAL A 33 -0.35 7.69 17.63
CA VAL A 33 -1.45 7.81 16.67
C VAL A 33 -1.90 6.44 16.17
N THR A 34 -3.20 6.17 16.28
CA THR A 34 -3.84 4.93 15.78
C THR A 34 -4.63 5.13 14.49
N VAL A 35 -4.93 6.38 14.12
CA VAL A 35 -5.68 6.72 12.90
C VAL A 35 -4.79 7.54 11.98
N ILE A 36 -4.56 7.05 10.77
CA ILE A 36 -3.60 7.62 9.82
C ILE A 36 -4.31 8.31 8.66
N GLY A 37 -3.58 9.18 7.95
CA GLY A 37 -4.07 9.84 6.75
C GLY A 37 -5.03 11.01 7.05
N LYS A 38 -4.94 11.59 8.25
CA LYS A 38 -5.68 12.83 8.56
C LYS A 38 -4.96 14.02 7.94
N ASP A 39 -5.71 15.06 7.58
CA ASP A 39 -5.13 16.30 7.05
C ASP A 39 -4.13 16.96 8.02
N THR A 40 -4.26 16.70 9.33
CA THR A 40 -3.30 17.16 10.36
C THR A 40 -1.94 16.46 10.29
N ASP A 41 -1.89 15.27 9.72
CA ASP A 41 -0.65 14.50 9.59
C ASP A 41 0.11 14.93 8.32
N LEU A 42 -0.62 15.40 7.31
CA LEU A 42 -0.09 15.76 6.00
C LEU A 42 0.56 17.15 6.04
N GLN A 43 1.76 17.25 5.46
CA GLN A 43 2.55 18.48 5.42
C GLN A 43 2.86 18.87 3.98
N ALA A 44 2.93 20.18 3.71
CA ALA A 44 3.32 20.69 2.40
C ALA A 44 4.73 20.22 2.05
N ASN A 45 4.94 19.84 0.77
CA ASN A 45 6.21 19.35 0.23
C ASN A 45 6.74 18.04 0.86
N GLN A 46 5.88 17.31 1.58
CA GLN A 46 6.22 16.01 2.14
C GLN A 46 5.40 14.91 1.47
N TYR A 47 6.10 13.86 1.06
CA TYR A 47 5.51 12.78 0.27
C TYR A 47 5.48 11.46 1.04
N VAL A 48 6.40 11.27 2.00
CA VAL A 48 6.55 10.01 2.73
C VAL A 48 6.25 10.21 4.21
N TYR A 49 5.32 9.42 4.74
CA TYR A 49 4.85 9.51 6.12
C TYR A 49 5.05 8.17 6.82
N ARG A 50 5.76 8.18 7.94
CA ARG A 50 6.08 6.97 8.70
C ARG A 50 5.30 6.88 10.00
N TYR A 51 4.72 5.72 10.23
CA TYR A 51 3.95 5.35 11.41
C TYR A 51 4.59 4.11 12.04
N SER A 52 5.01 4.21 13.30
CA SER A 52 5.78 3.12 13.93
C SER A 52 5.62 2.95 15.44
N GLY A 53 4.72 3.69 16.08
CA GLY A 53 4.59 3.62 17.54
C GLY A 53 3.50 2.70 18.08
N VAL A 54 2.57 2.25 17.24
CA VAL A 54 1.58 1.21 17.57
C VAL A 54 1.60 0.08 16.56
N ASN A 55 0.97 -1.04 16.92
CA ASN A 55 0.89 -2.23 16.07
C ASN A 55 -0.25 -2.17 15.06
N ASP A 56 -1.36 -1.49 15.37
CA ASP A 56 -2.56 -1.49 14.55
C ASP A 56 -2.97 -0.07 14.21
N TYR A 57 -3.07 0.22 12.92
CA TYR A 57 -3.49 1.51 12.37
C TYR A 57 -4.79 1.37 11.62
N THR A 58 -5.64 2.39 11.70
CA THR A 58 -6.85 2.51 10.89
C THR A 58 -6.69 3.68 9.92
N PHE A 59 -6.88 3.45 8.63
CA PHE A 59 -6.96 4.51 7.64
C PHE A 59 -8.35 5.15 7.73
N VAL A 60 -8.34 6.39 8.25
CA VAL A 60 -9.45 7.35 8.43
C VAL A 60 -10.83 6.77 8.80
N SER A 61 -11.27 7.01 10.03
CA SER A 61 -12.59 6.54 10.52
C SER A 61 -13.31 7.48 11.53
N ALA A 62 -13.57 8.75 11.19
CA ALA A 62 -14.49 9.56 12.03
C ALA A 62 -15.17 10.76 11.36
N THR A 63 -14.44 11.63 10.63
CA THR A 63 -15.01 12.86 10.03
C THR A 63 -14.16 13.45 8.90
N GLY A 64 -13.14 12.73 8.42
CA GLY A 64 -12.12 13.28 7.53
C GLY A 64 -12.24 12.75 6.11
N THR A 65 -12.22 13.64 5.13
CA THR A 65 -11.86 13.27 3.76
C THR A 65 -10.33 13.23 3.71
N PHE A 66 -9.73 12.09 3.38
CA PHE A 66 -8.30 12.09 3.06
C PHE A 66 -8.07 12.95 1.81
N THR A 67 -7.41 14.09 1.99
CA THR A 67 -7.09 15.02 0.90
C THR A 67 -5.58 15.14 0.78
N PRO A 68 -4.92 14.40 -0.12
CA PRO A 68 -3.49 14.54 -0.31
C PRO A 68 -3.13 15.99 -0.65
N LEU A 69 -2.17 16.57 0.07
CA LEU A 69 -1.64 17.92 -0.18
C LEU A 69 -0.68 17.95 -1.39
N THR A 70 -0.29 16.79 -1.89
CA THR A 70 0.70 16.58 -2.96
C THR A 70 0.13 15.63 -4.02
N ASP A 71 0.78 15.57 -5.19
CA ASP A 71 0.42 14.59 -6.22
C ASP A 71 0.75 13.14 -5.79
N GLU A 72 1.62 12.97 -4.80
CA GLU A 72 2.17 11.68 -4.38
C GLU A 72 2.15 11.57 -2.86
N THR A 73 1.65 10.45 -2.33
CA THR A 73 1.66 10.16 -0.89
C THR A 73 2.01 8.70 -0.65
N ILE A 74 3.03 8.47 0.17
CA ILE A 74 3.55 7.16 0.54
C ILE A 74 3.42 7.00 2.05
N PHE A 75 2.63 6.01 2.47
CA PHE A 75 2.48 5.63 3.87
C PHE A 75 3.41 4.46 4.18
N LEU A 76 4.38 4.67 5.05
CA LEU A 76 5.24 3.65 5.65
C LEU A 76 4.69 3.24 7.00
N ILE A 77 4.14 2.03 7.10
CA ILE A 77 3.43 1.57 8.28
C ILE A 77 4.16 0.37 8.86
N ASN A 78 4.86 0.59 9.97
CA ASN A 78 5.44 -0.50 10.74
C ASN A 78 4.39 -1.04 11.72
N GLY A 79 3.49 -1.87 11.18
CA GLY A 79 2.35 -2.45 11.88
C GLY A 79 1.35 -3.02 10.88
N ASN A 80 0.13 -3.28 11.34
CA ASN A 80 -1.02 -3.65 10.53
C ASN A 80 -1.84 -2.42 10.14
N LEU A 81 -2.53 -2.52 9.00
CA LEU A 81 -3.39 -1.47 8.48
C LEU A 81 -4.81 -2.00 8.28
N THR A 82 -5.79 -1.34 8.89
CA THR A 82 -7.21 -1.54 8.59
C THR A 82 -7.74 -0.35 7.79
N ILE A 83 -8.43 -0.61 6.68
CA ILE A 83 -9.16 0.41 5.93
C ILE A 83 -10.64 0.17 6.17
N SER A 84 -11.27 1.01 6.99
CA SER A 84 -12.65 0.85 7.41
C SER A 84 -13.66 1.59 6.53
N GLU A 85 -13.21 2.63 5.82
CA GLU A 85 -14.05 3.53 5.05
C GLU A 85 -13.54 3.73 3.61
N ASN A 86 -14.45 4.15 2.74
CA ASN A 86 -14.09 4.57 1.39
C ASN A 86 -13.31 5.88 1.44
N PHE A 87 -12.38 6.04 0.52
CA PHE A 87 -11.73 7.31 0.27
C PHE A 87 -11.53 7.51 -1.23
N ALA A 88 -11.36 8.76 -1.62
CA ALA A 88 -11.12 9.13 -3.01
C ALA A 88 -9.89 10.04 -3.09
N ILE A 89 -9.27 10.03 -4.26
CA ILE A 89 -8.15 10.92 -4.59
C ILE A 89 -8.42 11.50 -5.99
N ALA A 90 -7.82 12.65 -6.29
CA ALA A 90 -7.92 13.22 -7.63
C ALA A 90 -7.22 12.32 -8.68
N SER A 91 -7.60 12.48 -9.95
CA SER A 91 -7.11 11.63 -11.04
C SER A 91 -5.60 11.73 -11.26
N ASN A 92 -5.00 12.90 -10.99
CA ASN A 92 -3.56 13.17 -11.04
C ASN A 92 -2.81 12.70 -9.80
N GLN A 93 -3.50 12.34 -8.71
CA GLN A 93 -2.87 11.95 -7.45
C GLN A 93 -2.59 10.44 -7.38
N ALA A 94 -1.60 10.08 -6.57
CA ALA A 94 -1.16 8.72 -6.33
C ALA A 94 -0.92 8.46 -4.84
N VAL A 95 -1.42 7.33 -4.36
CA VAL A 95 -1.23 6.89 -2.97
C VAL A 95 -0.68 5.48 -2.94
N VAL A 96 0.32 5.28 -2.09
CA VAL A 96 0.98 3.99 -1.86
C VAL A 96 1.00 3.68 -0.37
N PHE A 97 0.60 2.47 -0.01
CA PHE A 97 0.69 1.93 1.35
C PHE A 97 1.75 0.83 1.36
N LEU A 98 2.79 1.03 2.16
CA LEU A 98 3.87 0.09 2.42
C LEU A 98 3.73 -0.38 3.87
N VAL A 99 3.31 -1.63 4.07
CA VAL A 99 2.87 -2.14 5.37
C VAL A 99 3.71 -3.36 5.77
N ASN A 100 4.35 -3.30 6.94
CA ASN A 100 5.14 -4.41 7.47
C ASN A 100 4.26 -5.59 7.94
N GLY A 101 3.03 -5.31 8.37
CA GLY A 101 2.06 -6.30 8.82
C GLY A 101 1.05 -6.68 7.75
N ASN A 102 -0.19 -6.91 8.20
CA ASN A 102 -1.34 -7.22 7.36
C ASN A 102 -2.08 -5.96 6.91
N ILE A 103 -2.80 -6.06 5.80
CA ILE A 103 -3.77 -5.07 5.34
C ILE A 103 -5.16 -5.71 5.37
N THR A 104 -6.07 -5.16 6.16
CA THR A 104 -7.46 -5.63 6.28
C THR A 104 -8.40 -4.57 5.68
N ILE A 105 -9.21 -4.98 4.70
CA ILE A 105 -10.25 -4.14 4.11
C ILE A 105 -11.59 -4.44 4.79
N GLY A 106 -12.15 -3.42 5.43
CA GLY A 106 -13.42 -3.51 6.15
C GLY A 106 -14.63 -3.73 5.24
N ASP A 107 -15.72 -4.19 5.84
CA ASP A 107 -16.95 -4.56 5.12
C ASP A 107 -17.65 -3.38 4.44
N ASN A 108 -17.59 -2.20 5.05
CA ASN A 108 -18.25 -0.98 4.54
C ASN A 108 -17.52 -0.38 3.32
N VAL A 109 -16.33 -0.86 3.00
CA VAL A 109 -15.51 -0.36 1.91
C VAL A 109 -16.02 -0.90 0.59
N THR A 110 -16.45 -0.04 -0.32
CA THR A 110 -16.95 -0.38 -1.65
C THR A 110 -15.99 0.02 -2.76
N ARG A 111 -15.15 1.04 -2.53
CA ARG A 111 -14.19 1.52 -3.51
C ARG A 111 -13.00 2.21 -2.87
N ILE A 112 -11.79 1.79 -3.24
CA ILE A 112 -10.54 2.39 -2.76
C ILE A 112 -9.51 2.53 -3.89
N PRO A 113 -8.84 3.70 -4.01
CA PRO A 113 -7.71 3.88 -4.91
C PRO A 113 -6.39 3.53 -4.23
N GLY A 114 -5.37 3.17 -5.01
CA GLY A 114 -3.98 3.14 -4.54
C GLY A 114 -3.22 1.84 -4.79
N LEU A 115 -1.95 1.84 -4.41
CA LEU A 115 -1.08 0.66 -4.39
C LEU A 115 -0.92 0.17 -2.96
N TYR A 116 -1.27 -1.07 -2.70
CA TYR A 116 -1.20 -1.72 -1.39
C TYR A 116 -0.09 -2.76 -1.41
N ILE A 117 0.93 -2.58 -0.59
CA ILE A 117 2.05 -3.51 -0.45
C ILE A 117 2.14 -3.96 1.01
N ALA A 118 2.00 -5.27 1.25
CA ALA A 118 2.05 -5.86 2.59
C ALA A 118 3.11 -6.98 2.67
N SER A 119 3.92 -7.00 3.73
CA SER A 119 4.77 -8.17 4.02
C SER A 119 3.94 -9.36 4.54
N GLY A 120 2.78 -9.08 5.12
CA GLY A 120 1.82 -10.07 5.60
C GLY A 120 0.74 -10.45 4.58
N THR A 121 -0.50 -10.51 5.07
CA THR A 121 -1.69 -10.83 4.27
C THR A 121 -2.42 -9.55 3.86
N PHE A 122 -2.90 -9.49 2.61
CA PHE A 122 -3.98 -8.59 2.23
C PHE A 122 -5.29 -9.37 2.29
N GLU A 123 -6.21 -8.96 3.15
CA GLU A 123 -7.48 -9.64 3.38
C GLU A 123 -8.66 -8.70 3.23
N THR A 124 -9.74 -9.20 2.63
CA THR A 124 -11.03 -8.53 2.64
C THR A 124 -11.95 -9.20 3.65
N ALA A 125 -12.68 -8.42 4.42
CA ALA A 125 -13.59 -8.94 5.42
C ALA A 125 -14.64 -9.92 4.84
N THR A 126 -15.05 -10.87 5.67
CA THR A 126 -15.75 -12.13 5.31
C THR A 126 -17.27 -11.99 5.27
N SER A 127 -17.81 -10.77 5.32
CA SER A 127 -19.25 -10.61 5.50
C SER A 127 -20.06 -10.95 4.25
N VAL A 128 -21.16 -11.66 4.48
CA VAL A 128 -22.09 -12.13 3.42
C VAL A 128 -23.06 -11.01 3.06
N GLY A 129 -23.19 -10.72 1.75
CA GLY A 129 -24.16 -9.74 1.24
C GLY A 129 -23.71 -8.28 1.35
N VAL A 130 -22.43 -8.06 1.70
CA VAL A 130 -21.90 -6.71 1.82
C VAL A 130 -21.30 -6.29 0.48
N ASN A 131 -21.64 -5.05 0.10
CA ASN A 131 -21.27 -4.32 -1.12
C ASN A 131 -20.08 -4.86 -1.92
N ARG A 132 -20.14 -4.83 -3.25
CA ARG A 132 -18.95 -5.07 -4.10
C ARG A 132 -17.75 -4.20 -3.67
N LEU A 133 -16.53 -4.77 -3.70
CA LEU A 133 -15.27 -4.04 -3.55
C LEU A 133 -14.65 -3.73 -4.92
N ILE A 134 -14.34 -2.46 -5.17
CA ILE A 134 -13.55 -2.01 -6.30
C ILE A 134 -12.22 -1.47 -5.79
N ILE A 135 -11.11 -2.01 -6.27
CA ILE A 135 -9.78 -1.50 -5.99
C ILE A 135 -9.26 -0.84 -7.28
N ASP A 136 -9.26 0.48 -7.31
CA ASP A 136 -8.63 1.25 -8.38
C ASP A 136 -7.13 1.32 -8.12
N GLY A 137 -6.43 0.24 -8.45
CA GLY A 137 -4.99 0.15 -8.32
C GLY A 137 -4.47 -1.27 -8.28
N MET A 138 -3.57 -1.51 -7.34
CA MET A 138 -2.75 -2.71 -7.31
C MET A 138 -2.59 -3.21 -5.87
N VAL A 139 -2.50 -4.53 -5.72
CA VAL A 139 -2.24 -5.19 -4.44
C VAL A 139 -1.06 -6.13 -4.64
N TYR A 140 -0.08 -6.01 -3.74
CA TYR A 140 1.04 -6.94 -3.60
C TYR A 140 1.12 -7.36 -2.14
N ALA A 141 1.02 -8.65 -1.86
CA ALA A 141 1.15 -9.17 -0.51
C ALA A 141 1.74 -10.57 -0.54
N ARG A 142 2.29 -11.03 0.59
CA ARG A 142 2.76 -12.42 0.72
C ARG A 142 1.60 -13.41 0.56
N ARG A 143 0.41 -13.04 1.03
CA ARG A 143 -0.84 -13.79 0.83
C ARG A 143 -1.98 -12.82 0.54
N ILE A 144 -2.87 -13.20 -0.36
CA ILE A 144 -4.09 -12.45 -0.67
C ILE A 144 -5.29 -13.35 -0.36
N THR A 145 -6.20 -12.85 0.47
CA THR A 145 -7.42 -13.54 0.91
C THR A 145 -8.64 -12.69 0.53
N LEU A 146 -9.50 -13.23 -0.34
CA LEU A 146 -10.65 -12.52 -0.90
C LEU A 146 -11.94 -13.20 -0.48
N ASP A 147 -12.36 -12.96 0.76
CA ASP A 147 -13.48 -13.72 1.38
C ASP A 147 -14.84 -13.03 1.27
N ARG A 148 -14.93 -11.86 0.64
CA ARG A 148 -16.21 -11.15 0.50
C ARG A 148 -17.17 -11.93 -0.41
N ASN A 149 -18.40 -12.13 0.05
CA ASN A 149 -19.45 -12.80 -0.73
C ASN A 149 -20.53 -11.78 -1.15
N TYR A 150 -20.56 -11.45 -2.44
CA TYR A 150 -21.55 -10.55 -3.06
C TYR A 150 -22.41 -11.34 -4.04
N HIS A 151 -23.72 -11.40 -3.78
CA HIS A 151 -24.64 -12.30 -4.49
C HIS A 151 -25.54 -11.53 -5.47
N SER A 152 -24.94 -10.95 -6.51
CA SER A 152 -25.68 -10.28 -7.58
C SER A 152 -25.00 -10.51 -8.92
N GLU A 153 -25.45 -11.50 -9.67
CA GLU A 153 -25.03 -11.68 -11.07
C GLU A 153 -25.52 -10.51 -11.94
N PRO A 154 -24.72 -9.97 -12.88
CA PRO A 154 -23.41 -10.42 -13.37
C PRO A 154 -22.20 -9.73 -12.68
N ILE A 155 -22.38 -9.14 -11.50
CA ILE A 155 -21.41 -8.24 -10.89
C ILE A 155 -20.49 -9.04 -9.93
N PRO A 156 -19.16 -9.04 -10.13
CA PRO A 156 -18.24 -9.75 -9.24
C PRO A 156 -18.13 -9.07 -7.87
N ALA A 157 -17.83 -9.86 -6.83
CA ALA A 157 -17.63 -9.36 -5.47
C ALA A 157 -16.40 -8.46 -5.33
N HIS A 158 -15.34 -8.75 -6.10
CA HIS A 158 -14.10 -8.00 -6.13
C HIS A 158 -13.77 -7.61 -7.57
N GLN A 159 -13.39 -6.35 -7.77
CA GLN A 159 -12.94 -5.83 -9.05
C GLN A 159 -11.65 -5.05 -8.86
N PHE A 160 -10.60 -5.43 -9.58
CA PHE A 160 -9.32 -4.71 -9.60
C PHE A 160 -9.21 -3.95 -10.92
N ILE A 161 -9.11 -2.63 -10.83
CA ILE A 161 -8.89 -1.75 -11.98
C ILE A 161 -7.44 -1.30 -11.95
N TYR A 162 -6.62 -1.86 -12.82
CA TYR A 162 -5.19 -1.59 -12.87
C TYR A 162 -4.91 -0.11 -13.16
N GLN A 163 -4.06 0.51 -12.33
CA GLN A 163 -3.66 1.91 -12.44
C GLN A 163 -2.12 2.01 -12.29
N PRO A 164 -1.35 2.05 -13.40
CA PRO A 164 0.11 2.01 -13.35
C PRO A 164 0.73 3.27 -12.70
N LYS A 165 -0.02 4.38 -12.60
CA LYS A 165 0.49 5.62 -11.98
C LYS A 165 1.05 5.41 -10.56
N TYR A 166 0.47 4.49 -9.78
CA TYR A 166 0.91 4.28 -8.40
C TYR A 166 2.30 3.63 -8.30
N ILE A 167 2.62 2.68 -9.19
CA ILE A 167 3.95 2.07 -9.20
C ILE A 167 5.00 3.04 -9.77
N ILE A 168 4.63 3.84 -10.77
CA ILE A 168 5.52 4.86 -11.35
C ILE A 168 5.98 5.86 -10.28
N VAL A 169 5.07 6.26 -9.39
CA VAL A 169 5.40 7.12 -8.25
C VAL A 169 6.39 6.44 -7.32
N LEU A 170 6.14 5.19 -6.94
CA LEU A 170 7.05 4.44 -6.07
C LEU A 170 8.46 4.25 -6.68
N LEU A 171 8.55 4.04 -8.00
CA LEU A 171 9.84 3.85 -8.70
C LEU A 171 10.79 5.04 -8.56
N LYS A 172 10.29 6.27 -8.41
CA LYS A 172 11.12 7.46 -8.16
C LYS A 172 11.94 7.35 -6.87
N TYR A 173 11.43 6.58 -5.92
CA TYR A 173 12.00 6.44 -4.58
C TYR A 173 12.79 5.14 -4.37
N LEU A 174 12.61 4.16 -5.27
CA LEU A 174 13.19 2.82 -5.11
C LEU A 174 14.68 2.70 -5.45
N GLY A 175 15.31 3.81 -5.87
CA GLY A 175 16.68 3.81 -6.35
C GLY A 175 16.82 3.08 -7.69
N ARG A 176 17.97 3.25 -8.35
CA ARG A 176 18.29 2.46 -9.55
C ARG A 176 18.55 1.02 -9.13
N ALA A 177 18.06 0.05 -9.91
CA ALA A 177 18.44 -1.34 -9.73
C ALA A 177 19.96 -1.44 -9.75
N ASN A 178 20.56 -1.87 -8.64
CA ASN A 178 22.00 -2.05 -8.53
C ASN A 178 22.39 -3.37 -9.21
N ILE A 179 22.26 -3.41 -10.54
CA ILE A 179 22.70 -4.55 -11.33
C ILE A 179 24.18 -4.32 -11.62
N ASN A 180 25.04 -4.89 -10.77
CA ASN A 180 26.47 -4.89 -11.02
C ASN A 180 26.80 -6.10 -11.91
N TRP A 181 26.97 -5.85 -13.21
CA TRP A 181 27.47 -6.86 -14.14
C TRP A 181 28.99 -6.93 -13.99
N GLN A 182 29.48 -8.02 -13.40
CA GLN A 182 30.92 -8.29 -13.35
C GLN A 182 31.25 -9.38 -14.37
N GLU A 183 32.08 -9.05 -15.36
CA GLU A 183 32.66 -10.03 -16.25
C GLU A 183 33.66 -10.87 -15.45
N MET A 184 33.42 -12.19 -15.40
CA MET A 184 34.36 -13.14 -14.83
C MET A 184 35.26 -13.61 -15.96
N ASN A 185 36.54 -13.25 -15.93
CA ASN A 185 37.51 -13.77 -16.90
C ASN A 185 37.62 -15.29 -16.77
N PRO A 186 37.75 -16.03 -17.89
CA PRO A 186 37.82 -17.49 -17.91
C PRO A 186 39.08 -18.06 -17.26
#